data_AF-A0A355T889-F1
#
_entry.id   AF-A0A355T889-F1
#
_cell.length_a   1.000
_cell.length_b   1.000
_cell.length_c   1.000
_cell.angle_alpha   90.00
_cell.angle_beta   90.00
_cell.angle_gamma   90.00
#
_symmetry.space_group_name_H-M   'P 1'
#
loop_
_entity.id
_entity.type
_entity.pdbx_description
1 polymer ?
#
loop_
_entity_poly.entity_id
_entity_poly.type
_entity_poly.pdbx_seq_one_letter_code
_entity_poly.pdbx_strand_id
1 'polypeptide(L)' 'MPVPFPEIDPVLIQIGPFAIRWYALAYIAGLL' A
#
# COMPACT_ATOMS: atom_id res chain seq x y z
N MET A 1 -18.50 -20.82 3.46
CA MET A 1 -18.81 -19.55 2.77
C MET A 1 -17.46 -18.90 2.48
N PRO A 2 -17.07 -18.66 1.22
CA PRO A 2 -15.78 -18.02 0.92
C PRO A 2 -15.81 -16.56 1.41
N VAL A 3 -14.75 -16.13 2.07
CA VAL A 3 -14.54 -14.72 2.40
C VAL A 3 -13.80 -14.11 1.20
N PRO A 4 -14.34 -13.08 0.53
CA PRO A 4 -13.66 -12.45 -0.58
C PRO A 4 -12.37 -11.79 -0.09
N PHE A 5 -11.32 -11.86 -0.91
CA PHE A 5 -10.11 -11.10 -0.65
C PHE A 5 -10.44 -9.60 -0.63
N PRO A 6 -9.88 -8.82 0.31
CA PRO A 6 -10.12 -7.39 0.35
C PRO A 6 -9.45 -6.70 -0.84
N GLU A 7 -10.21 -5.85 -1.53
CA GLU A 7 -9.73 -5.01 -2.62
C GLU A 7 -9.08 -3.74 -2.06
N ILE A 8 -7.84 -3.88 -1.57
CA ILE A 8 -7.05 -2.73 -1.09
C ILE A 8 -6.21 -2.18 -2.23
N ASP A 9 -6.33 -0.88 -2.49
CA ASP A 9 -5.47 -0.20 -3.44
C ASP A 9 -4.00 -0.25 -2.94
N PRO A 10 -3.08 -0.83 -3.71
CA PRO A 10 -1.67 -0.86 -3.31
C PRO A 10 -1.03 0.52 -3.28
N VAL A 11 -1.62 1.53 -3.93
CA VAL A 11 -1.17 2.92 -3.97
C VAL A 11 -1.79 3.70 -2.82
N LEU A 12 -0.92 4.19 -1.94
CA LEU A 12 -1.29 5.05 -0.83
C LEU A 12 -1.61 6.46 -1.31
N ILE A 13 -0.69 7.07 -2.06
CA ILE A 13 -0.78 8.44 -2.59
C ILE A 13 -0.19 8.43 -4.00
N GLN A 14 -0.85 9.10 -4.94
CA GLN A 14 -0.35 9.34 -6.29
C GLN A 14 -0.29 10.84 -6.58
N ILE A 15 0.88 11.31 -7.00
CA ILE A 15 1.14 12.69 -7.41
C ILE A 15 1.75 12.64 -8.81
N GLY A 16 0.93 12.90 -9.84
CA GLY A 16 1.36 12.77 -11.23
C GLY A 16 1.87 11.34 -11.54
N PRO A 17 3.06 11.17 -12.15
CA PRO A 17 3.62 9.85 -12.43
C PRO A 17 4.24 9.17 -11.20
N PHE A 18 4.21 9.81 -10.03
CA PHE A 18 4.82 9.28 -8.81
C PHE A 18 3.76 8.64 -7.91
N ALA A 19 3.94 7.36 -7.57
CA ALA A 19 3.04 6.60 -6.70
C ALA A 19 3.80 6.04 -5.49
N ILE A 20 3.30 6.33 -4.29
CA ILE A 20 3.78 5.75 -3.03
C ILE A 20 2.90 4.56 -2.70
N ARG A 21 3.52 3.42 -2.34
CA ARG A 21 2.81 2.18 -2.00
C ARG A 21 2.94 1.84 -0.53
N TRP A 22 1.98 1.09 0.01
CA TRP A 22 1.95 0.69 1.42
C TRP A 22 3.19 -0.07 1.89
N TYR A 23 3.80 -0.90 1.03
CA TYR A 23 5.01 -1.63 1.39
C TYR A 23 6.17 -0.68 1.72
N ALA A 24 6.23 0.50 1.08
CA ALA A 24 7.29 1.47 1.35
C ALA A 24 7.17 2.00 2.78
N LEU A 25 5.93 2.22 3.25
CA LEU A 25 5.67 2.57 4.65
C LEU A 25 6.04 1.43 5.59
N ALA A 26 5.73 0.17 5.24
CA ALA A 26 6.10 -0.99 6.07
C ALA A 26 7.62 -1.12 6.22
N TYR A 27 8.39 -0.86 5.15
CA TYR A 27 9.85 -0.79 5.23
C TYR A 27 10.33 0.34 6.13
N ILE A 28 9.75 1.54 6.05
CA ILE A 28 10.14 2.68 6.90
C ILE A 28 9.78 2.43 8.37
N ALA A 29 8.56 1.96 8.62
CA ALA A 29 8.05 1.69 9.97
C ALA A 29 8.76 0.52 10.64
N GLY A 30 9.19 -0.50 9.88
CA GLY A 30 9.96 -1.62 10.40
C GLY A 30 11.45 -1.32 10.60
N LEU A 31 11.94 -0.19 10.09
CA LEU A 31 13.34 0.22 10.19
C LEU A 31 13.60 1.24 11.33
N LEU A 32 12.55 1.87 11.87
CA LEU A 32 12.60 2.85 12.97
C LEU A 32 12.30 2.24 14.33
#